data_AF-A0A913YHJ2-F1
#
_entry.id   AF-A0A913YHJ2-F1
#
_cell.length_a   1.000
_cell.length_b   1.000
_cell.length_c   1.000
_cell.angle_alpha   90.00
_cell.angle_beta   90.00
_cell.angle_gamma   90.00
#
_symmetry.space_group_name_H-M   'P 1'
#
loop_
_entity.id
_entity.type
_entity.pdbx_description
1 polymer ?
#
loop_
_entity_poly.entity_id
_entity_poly.type
_entity_poly.pdbx_seq_one_letter_code
_entity_poly.pdbx_strand_id
1 'polypeptide(L)'
;NLTARKSAKHLKVRQHGRHFVLRQVSAGLCPLYFSLFLCFLPFNIDQKIDGRALLRLAKEGTIEQLNACGLKTVGEQMKLRDFVLPLEEPFKLTRKKPTIAQIKSMTDLNQRLYKAKRNEVAKQATKKWPGNVIPLFRKNKAASKELENLVSQLDETCSFPPASFDKDGIRQHILDVLNERRRKIREGHDYTQFG
;
A
#
# COMPACT_ATOMS: atom_id res chain seq x y z
N ASN A 1 -25.54 22.32 -38.49
CA ASN A 1 -24.79 21.04 -38.52
C ASN A 1 -24.32 20.66 -37.12
N LEU A 2 -25.03 19.68 -36.55
CA LEU A 2 -24.64 18.73 -35.49
C LEU A 2 -24.14 19.26 -34.13
N THR A 3 -25.12 19.61 -33.28
CA THR A 3 -25.10 19.37 -31.83
C THR A 3 -25.15 17.86 -31.52
N ALA A 4 -24.26 17.36 -30.67
CA ALA A 4 -24.33 15.99 -30.14
C ALA A 4 -24.28 15.98 -28.61
N ARG A 5 -25.48 15.94 -28.01
CA ARG A 5 -25.73 15.48 -26.65
C ARG A 5 -25.30 14.02 -26.54
N LYS A 6 -24.53 13.64 -25.51
CA LYS A 6 -24.40 12.23 -25.11
C LYS A 6 -24.95 12.02 -23.71
N SER A 7 -26.01 11.21 -23.73
CA SER A 7 -26.83 10.75 -22.64
C SER A 7 -26.03 9.96 -21.60
N ALA A 8 -26.21 10.32 -20.32
CA ALA A 8 -25.73 9.56 -19.18
C ALA A 8 -26.56 8.28 -19.04
N LYS A 9 -25.97 7.12 -19.36
CA LYS A 9 -26.54 5.83 -19.00
C LYS A 9 -26.16 5.51 -17.57
N HIS A 10 -27.16 5.55 -16.69
CA HIS A 10 -27.19 4.91 -15.39
C HIS A 10 -26.73 3.44 -15.52
N LEU A 11 -25.65 3.07 -14.81
CA LEU A 11 -25.30 1.66 -14.61
C LEU A 11 -25.47 1.30 -13.13
N LYS A 12 -26.37 0.35 -12.95
CA LYS A 12 -26.91 -0.19 -11.71
C LYS A 12 -25.81 -0.92 -10.94
N VAL A 13 -25.51 -0.47 -9.72
CA VAL A 13 -24.68 -1.22 -8.77
C VAL A 13 -25.48 -2.45 -8.33
N ARG A 14 -25.05 -3.63 -8.77
CA ARG A 14 -25.43 -4.91 -8.17
C ARG A 14 -24.17 -5.58 -7.65
N GLN A 15 -24.09 -5.70 -6.34
CA GLN A 15 -23.15 -6.57 -5.65
C GLN A 15 -23.48 -8.02 -6.00
N HIS A 16 -22.50 -8.76 -6.51
CA HIS A 16 -22.27 -10.16 -6.17
C HIS A 16 -20.92 -10.61 -6.73
N GLY A 17 -20.15 -11.34 -5.91
CA GLY A 17 -19.00 -12.13 -6.35
C GLY A 17 -17.67 -11.41 -6.28
N ARG A 18 -16.73 -11.99 -5.52
CA ARG A 18 -15.33 -11.55 -5.39
C ARG A 18 -14.64 -11.57 -6.75
N HIS A 19 -14.61 -10.42 -7.44
CA HIS A 19 -13.74 -10.20 -8.58
C HIS A 19 -12.49 -9.42 -8.13
N PHE A 20 -11.36 -10.11 -8.15
CA PHE A 20 -10.05 -9.51 -7.97
C PHE A 20 -9.73 -8.70 -9.24
N VAL A 21 -9.84 -7.38 -9.15
CA VAL A 21 -9.40 -6.47 -10.21
C VAL A 21 -7.88 -6.35 -10.10
N LEU A 22 -7.13 -7.12 -10.90
CA LEU A 22 -5.71 -6.86 -11.14
C LEU A 22 -5.60 -5.57 -11.96
N ARG A 23 -5.61 -4.44 -11.23
CA ARG A 23 -5.39 -3.11 -11.81
C ARG A 23 -3.90 -3.00 -12.16
N GLN A 24 -3.62 -3.12 -13.45
CA GLN A 24 -2.40 -2.75 -14.19
C GLN A 24 -1.18 -2.36 -13.33
N VAL A 25 -0.22 -3.29 -13.23
CA VAL A 25 1.20 -2.97 -13.07
C VAL A 25 1.81 -3.02 -14.47
N SER A 26 1.60 -1.97 -15.27
CA SER A 26 2.07 -1.92 -16.67
C SER A 26 2.81 -0.62 -17.02
N ALA A 27 3.48 -0.01 -16.05
CA ALA A 27 4.32 1.16 -16.30
C ALA A 27 5.68 0.96 -15.61
N GLY A 28 6.61 0.29 -16.30
CA GLY A 28 7.99 0.12 -15.86
C GLY A 28 8.65 -1.22 -16.19
N LEU A 29 7.90 -2.21 -16.68
CA LEU A 29 8.48 -3.48 -17.12
C LEU A 29 9.07 -3.32 -18.52
N CYS A 30 10.34 -3.71 -18.68
CA CYS A 30 11.03 -3.80 -19.97
C CYS A 30 10.13 -4.53 -21.00
N PRO A 31 10.09 -4.15 -22.29
CA PRO A 31 9.15 -4.69 -23.28
C PRO A 31 9.15 -6.23 -23.39
N LEU A 32 10.27 -6.87 -23.08
CA LEU A 32 10.43 -8.33 -23.05
C LEU A 32 9.71 -9.01 -21.86
N TYR A 33 9.43 -8.29 -20.77
CA TYR A 33 8.75 -8.81 -19.59
C TYR A 33 7.23 -8.73 -19.66
N PHE A 34 6.70 -7.77 -20.42
CA PHE A 34 5.25 -7.63 -20.61
C PHE A 34 4.67 -8.72 -21.52
N SER A 35 5.47 -9.19 -22.49
CA SER A 35 5.11 -10.31 -23.37
C SER A 35 4.96 -11.63 -22.61
N LEU A 36 5.87 -11.93 -21.67
CA LEU A 36 5.77 -13.11 -20.81
C LEU A 36 4.52 -13.07 -19.93
N PHE A 37 4.20 -11.92 -19.35
CA PHE A 37 3.03 -11.80 -18.47
C PHE A 37 1.69 -11.97 -19.23
N LEU A 38 1.61 -11.51 -20.49
CA LEU A 38 0.41 -11.64 -21.32
C LEU A 38 0.19 -13.06 -21.85
N CYS A 39 1.25 -13.82 -22.14
CA CYS A 39 1.12 -15.24 -22.52
C CYS A 39 0.64 -16.14 -21.36
N PHE A 40 0.75 -15.68 -20.12
CA PHE A 40 0.39 -16.43 -18.91
C PHE A 40 -1.05 -16.22 -18.41
N LEU A 41 -1.70 -15.14 -18.85
CA LEU A 41 -3.03 -14.76 -18.38
C LEU A 41 -4.17 -15.68 -18.83
N PRO A 42 -4.19 -16.27 -20.05
CA PRO A 42 -5.30 -17.13 -20.43
C PRO A 42 -5.26 -18.50 -19.73
N PHE A 43 -4.09 -19.00 -19.33
CA PHE A 43 -3.94 -20.34 -18.75
C PHE A 43 -4.21 -20.39 -17.22
N ASN A 44 -3.98 -19.27 -16.51
CA ASN A 44 -4.19 -19.18 -15.06
C ASN A 44 -5.65 -19.27 -14.63
N ILE A 45 -6.59 -18.93 -15.53
CA ILE A 45 -8.02 -18.85 -15.19
C ILE A 45 -8.63 -20.26 -15.01
N ASP A 46 -8.21 -21.22 -15.84
CA ASP A 46 -8.77 -22.58 -15.79
C ASP A 46 -8.20 -23.42 -14.64
N GLN A 47 -6.93 -23.21 -14.27
CA GLN A 47 -6.27 -23.96 -13.19
C GLN A 47 -6.45 -23.34 -11.80
N LYS A 48 -7.19 -22.24 -11.66
CA LYS A 48 -7.44 -21.54 -10.37
C LYS A 48 -6.16 -21.26 -9.56
N ILE A 49 -5.05 -20.99 -10.24
CA ILE A 49 -3.78 -20.69 -9.57
C ILE A 49 -3.90 -19.31 -8.94
N ASP A 50 -3.91 -19.26 -7.61
CA ASP A 50 -3.85 -18.00 -6.87
C ASP A 50 -2.40 -17.49 -6.76
N GLY A 51 -2.22 -16.23 -6.37
CA GLY A 51 -0.87 -15.65 -6.24
C GLY A 51 0.03 -16.45 -5.27
N ARG A 52 -0.55 -17.12 -4.27
CA ARG A 52 0.19 -17.98 -3.33
C ARG A 52 0.61 -19.31 -3.97
N ALA A 53 -0.24 -19.94 -4.78
CA ALA A 53 0.12 -21.13 -5.54
C ALA A 53 1.22 -20.81 -6.55
N LEU A 54 1.19 -19.65 -7.22
CA LEU A 54 2.25 -19.24 -8.13
C LEU A 54 3.60 -19.07 -7.41
N LEU A 55 3.58 -18.47 -6.21
CA LEU A 55 4.76 -18.35 -5.34
C LEU A 55 5.34 -19.73 -4.98
N ARG A 56 4.48 -20.68 -4.57
CA ARG A 56 4.92 -22.06 -4.24
C ARG A 56 5.43 -22.80 -5.47
N LEU A 57 4.76 -22.65 -6.61
CA LEU A 57 5.15 -23.27 -7.87
C LEU A 57 6.53 -22.77 -8.35
N ALA A 58 6.81 -21.48 -8.19
CA ALA A 58 8.11 -20.94 -8.54
C ALA A 58 9.23 -21.50 -7.64
N LYS A 59 8.99 -21.67 -6.33
CA LYS A 59 10.00 -22.15 -5.38
C LYS A 59 10.22 -23.66 -5.43
N GLU A 60 9.13 -24.41 -5.35
CA GLU A 60 9.10 -25.84 -5.06
C GLU A 60 8.47 -26.66 -6.19
N GLY A 61 8.00 -25.99 -7.26
CA GLY A 61 7.33 -26.64 -8.37
C GLY A 61 8.24 -27.64 -9.07
N THR A 62 7.71 -28.85 -9.27
CA THR A 62 8.38 -29.87 -10.07
C THR A 62 8.37 -29.48 -11.55
N ILE A 63 9.27 -30.08 -12.34
CA ILE A 63 9.33 -29.85 -13.79
C ILE A 63 7.98 -30.19 -14.45
N GLU A 64 7.32 -31.25 -13.97
CA GLU A 64 6.00 -31.67 -14.45
C GLU A 64 4.91 -30.65 -14.16
N GLN A 65 4.92 -30.04 -12.96
CA GLN A 65 3.97 -29.00 -12.59
C GLN A 65 4.20 -27.71 -13.39
N LEU A 66 5.46 -27.32 -13.58
CA LEU A 66 5.83 -26.17 -14.40
C LEU A 66 5.40 -26.39 -15.85
N ASN A 67 5.68 -27.58 -16.41
CA ASN A 67 5.24 -27.97 -17.75
C ASN A 67 3.71 -27.97 -17.87
N ALA A 68 3.00 -28.45 -16.84
CA ALA A 68 1.54 -28.43 -16.78
C ALA A 68 0.98 -27.00 -16.73
N CYS A 69 1.74 -26.03 -16.22
CA CYS A 69 1.45 -24.60 -16.25
C CYS A 69 1.95 -23.89 -17.52
N GLY A 70 2.40 -24.64 -18.53
CA GLY A 70 2.85 -24.11 -19.82
C GLY A 70 4.33 -23.68 -19.88
N LEU A 71 5.10 -23.85 -18.80
CA LEU A 71 6.53 -23.56 -18.74
C LEU A 71 7.36 -24.73 -19.26
N LYS A 72 7.36 -24.91 -20.58
CA LYS A 72 7.99 -26.07 -21.22
C LYS A 72 9.50 -25.96 -21.32
N THR A 73 10.03 -24.73 -21.40
CA THR A 73 11.47 -24.52 -21.57
C THR A 73 12.14 -24.21 -20.24
N VAL A 74 13.36 -24.72 -20.06
CA VAL A 74 14.20 -24.43 -18.87
C VAL A 74 14.40 -22.92 -18.71
N GLY A 75 14.54 -22.19 -19.81
CA GLY A 75 14.70 -20.73 -19.78
C GLY A 75 13.48 -20.00 -19.21
N GLU A 76 12.26 -20.44 -19.53
CA GLU A 76 11.05 -19.85 -18.95
C GLU A 76 10.89 -20.25 -17.48
N GLN A 77 11.23 -21.49 -17.12
CA GLN A 77 11.21 -21.96 -15.73
C GLN A 77 12.18 -21.15 -14.85
N MET A 78 13.39 -20.87 -15.35
CA MET A 78 14.37 -20.02 -14.66
C MET A 78 13.88 -18.59 -14.56
N LYS A 79 13.30 -18.02 -15.63
CA LYS A 79 12.71 -16.67 -15.58
C LYS A 79 11.61 -16.55 -14.53
N LEU A 80 10.76 -17.56 -14.37
CA LEU A 80 9.74 -17.56 -13.31
C LEU A 80 10.40 -17.53 -11.93
N ARG A 81 11.43 -18.36 -11.71
CA ARG A 81 12.18 -18.41 -10.45
C ARG A 81 12.84 -17.07 -10.14
N ASP A 82 13.53 -16.48 -11.11
CA ASP A 82 14.23 -15.20 -10.97
C ASP A 82 13.27 -14.02 -10.72
N PHE A 83 12.02 -14.12 -11.19
CA PHE A 83 11.00 -13.10 -10.88
C PHE A 83 10.49 -13.18 -9.45
N VAL A 84 10.41 -14.39 -8.90
CA VAL A 84 9.77 -14.63 -7.61
C VAL A 84 10.76 -14.56 -6.46
N LEU A 85 12.02 -14.95 -6.68
CA LEU A 85 13.08 -14.91 -5.67
C LEU A 85 13.33 -13.51 -5.06
N PRO A 86 13.28 -12.38 -5.79
CA PRO A 86 13.42 -11.05 -5.21
C PRO A 86 12.21 -10.60 -4.38
N LEU A 87 11.06 -11.27 -4.50
CA LEU A 87 9.87 -10.98 -3.68
C LEU A 87 9.98 -11.60 -2.28
N GLU A 88 11.02 -12.40 -2.03
CA GLU A 88 11.19 -13.18 -0.81
C GLU A 88 12.01 -12.55 0.29
N GLU A 89 12.67 -11.40 0.09
CA GLU A 89 13.20 -10.76 1.29
C GLU A 89 12.00 -10.45 2.17
N PRO A 90 11.86 -11.11 3.34
CA PRO A 90 10.89 -10.64 4.31
C PRO A 90 11.36 -9.23 4.56
N PHE A 91 10.60 -8.22 4.10
CA PHE A 91 10.86 -6.84 4.45
C PHE A 91 11.12 -6.88 5.94
N LYS A 92 12.39 -6.75 6.36
CA LYS A 92 12.73 -6.86 7.76
C LYS A 92 11.98 -5.70 8.34
N LEU A 93 10.85 -5.99 9.00
CA LEU A 93 9.98 -5.00 9.58
C LEU A 93 10.77 -4.41 10.73
N THR A 94 11.63 -3.47 10.40
CA THR A 94 12.36 -2.73 11.39
C THR A 94 11.32 -1.85 12.04
N ARG A 95 11.17 -1.94 13.37
CA ARG A 95 10.36 -1.02 14.18
C ARG A 95 10.81 0.45 14.09
N LYS A 96 11.76 0.74 13.19
CA LYS A 96 12.36 2.04 12.96
C LYS A 96 11.67 2.66 11.76
N LYS A 97 11.25 3.91 11.95
CA LYS A 97 10.76 4.78 10.88
C LYS A 97 11.73 4.73 9.68
N PRO A 98 11.21 4.62 8.43
CA PRO A 98 12.05 4.64 7.25
C PRO A 98 12.92 5.89 7.20
N THR A 99 14.20 5.68 6.97
CA THR A 99 15.16 6.76 6.75
C THR A 99 14.87 7.42 5.41
N ILE A 100 15.22 8.70 5.26
CA ILE A 100 15.09 9.43 3.99
C ILE A 100 15.76 8.67 2.83
N ALA A 101 16.92 8.05 3.08
CA ALA A 101 17.62 7.22 2.10
C ALA A 101 16.78 6.01 1.66
N GLN A 102 16.14 5.30 2.61
CA GLN A 102 15.27 4.16 2.32
C GLN A 102 14.02 4.57 1.54
N ILE A 103 13.43 5.73 1.86
CA ILE A 103 12.29 6.25 1.09
C ILE A 103 12.73 6.59 -0.33
N LYS A 104 13.89 7.23 -0.50
CA LYS A 104 14.44 7.59 -1.81
C LYS A 104 14.87 6.38 -2.65
N SER A 105 15.22 5.27 -2.02
CA SER A 105 15.54 4.02 -2.72
C SER A 105 14.30 3.25 -3.19
N MET A 106 13.09 3.65 -2.77
CA MET A 106 11.85 3.07 -3.30
C MET A 106 11.51 3.65 -4.67
N THR A 107 10.70 2.93 -5.44
CA THR A 107 10.13 3.43 -6.70
C THR A 107 9.35 4.74 -6.48
N ASP A 108 9.32 5.60 -7.51
CA ASP A 108 8.59 6.89 -7.46
C ASP A 108 7.12 6.72 -7.05
N LEU A 109 6.48 5.65 -7.51
CA LEU A 109 5.11 5.32 -7.14
C LEU A 109 4.98 5.03 -5.64
N ASN A 110 5.89 4.24 -5.07
CA ASN A 110 5.90 3.93 -3.64
C ASN A 110 6.20 5.15 -2.79
N GLN A 111 7.07 6.05 -3.25
CA GLN A 111 7.32 7.33 -2.59
C GLN A 111 6.08 8.20 -2.54
N ARG A 112 5.34 8.32 -3.65
CA ARG A 112 4.09 9.08 -3.73
C ARG A 112 3.03 8.46 -2.81
N LEU A 113 2.89 7.14 -2.84
CA LEU A 113 1.92 6.43 -2.00
C LEU A 113 2.25 6.58 -0.51
N TYR A 114 3.51 6.44 -0.13
CA TYR A 114 3.98 6.67 1.24
C TYR A 114 3.66 8.10 1.71
N LYS A 115 3.99 9.11 0.89
CA LYS A 115 3.68 10.52 1.20
C LYS A 115 2.18 10.76 1.35
N ALA A 116 1.36 10.21 0.45
CA ALA A 116 -0.09 10.34 0.50
C ALA A 116 -0.67 9.75 1.78
N LYS A 117 -0.27 8.53 2.15
CA LYS A 117 -0.71 7.85 3.38
C LYS A 117 -0.27 8.62 4.63
N ARG A 118 0.98 9.08 4.64
CA ARG A 118 1.51 9.91 5.74
C ARG A 118 0.72 11.21 5.92
N ASN A 119 0.39 11.89 4.82
CA ASN A 119 -0.42 13.11 4.85
C ASN A 119 -1.84 12.84 5.35
N GLU A 120 -2.45 11.72 4.98
CA GLU A 120 -3.78 11.34 5.47
C GLU A 120 -3.77 11.09 6.99
N VAL A 121 -2.77 10.39 7.50
CA VAL A 121 -2.59 10.20 8.96
C VAL A 121 -2.48 11.56 9.67
N ALA A 122 -1.69 12.49 9.13
CA ALA A 122 -1.55 13.84 9.71
C ALA A 122 -2.88 14.63 9.70
N LYS A 123 -3.65 14.51 8.62
CA LYS A 123 -4.98 15.14 8.48
C LYS A 123 -5.95 14.60 9.53
N GLN A 124 -6.00 13.28 9.70
CA GLN A 124 -6.88 12.62 10.65
C GLN A 124 -6.49 12.95 12.10
N ALA A 125 -5.19 12.99 12.42
CA ALA A 125 -4.70 13.45 13.71
C ALA A 125 -5.13 14.90 14.01
N THR A 126 -5.01 15.79 13.03
CA THR A 126 -5.39 17.20 13.18
C THR A 126 -6.90 17.37 13.34
N LYS A 127 -7.69 16.58 12.63
CA LYS A 127 -9.14 16.53 12.77
C LYS A 127 -9.58 16.04 14.15
N LYS A 128 -8.89 15.04 14.71
CA LYS A 128 -9.21 14.44 16.00
C LYS A 128 -8.90 15.36 17.18
N TRP A 129 -7.78 16.09 17.12
CA TRP A 129 -7.38 17.07 18.13
C TRP A 129 -7.21 18.46 17.48
N PRO A 130 -8.32 19.17 17.22
CA PRO A 130 -8.29 20.51 16.62
C PRO A 130 -7.79 21.57 17.61
N GLY A 131 -7.39 22.74 17.08
CA GLY A 131 -7.00 23.90 17.88
C GLY A 131 -5.66 23.76 18.64
N ASN A 132 -5.53 24.51 19.74
CA ASN A 132 -4.26 24.63 20.48
C ASN A 132 -4.14 23.67 21.68
N VAL A 133 -5.24 23.01 22.07
CA VAL A 133 -5.26 22.12 23.24
C VAL A 133 -4.94 20.70 22.81
N ILE A 134 -3.66 20.35 22.83
CA ILE A 134 -3.17 19.02 22.42
C ILE A 134 -2.93 18.15 23.66
N PRO A 135 -3.66 17.03 23.85
CA PRO A 135 -3.57 16.23 25.07
C PRO A 135 -2.21 15.58 25.27
N LEU A 136 -1.76 15.47 26.52
CA LEU A 136 -0.53 14.76 26.90
C LEU A 136 -0.82 13.27 27.15
N PHE A 137 -0.58 12.44 26.13
CA PHE A 137 -0.89 11.00 26.15
C PHE A 137 -0.19 10.21 27.28
N ARG A 138 0.99 10.65 27.74
CA ARG A 138 1.72 9.96 28.83
C ARG A 138 1.00 10.05 30.18
N LYS A 139 0.24 11.12 30.42
CA LYS A 139 -0.44 11.37 31.70
C LYS A 139 -1.93 11.04 31.63
N ASN A 140 -2.55 11.18 30.46
CA ASN A 140 -3.98 10.97 30.27
C ASN A 140 -4.27 9.60 29.63
N LYS A 141 -4.71 8.64 30.45
CA LYS A 141 -5.09 7.29 30.00
C LYS A 141 -6.24 7.30 28.98
N ALA A 142 -7.21 8.19 29.13
CA ALA A 142 -8.33 8.30 28.18
C ALA A 142 -7.84 8.75 26.80
N ALA A 143 -7.00 9.79 26.75
CA ALA A 143 -6.39 10.25 25.50
C ALA A 143 -5.49 9.18 24.86
N SER A 144 -4.78 8.37 25.66
CA SER A 144 -4.00 7.25 25.14
C SER A 144 -4.87 6.19 24.48
N LYS A 145 -6.05 5.89 25.05
CA LYS A 145 -7.01 4.96 24.45
C LYS A 145 -7.59 5.51 23.15
N GLU A 146 -7.88 6.81 23.09
CA GLU A 146 -8.31 7.47 21.84
C GLU A 146 -7.25 7.40 20.74
N LEU A 147 -5.98 7.56 21.11
CA LEU A 147 -4.85 7.40 20.18
C LEU A 147 -4.80 5.98 19.62
N GLU A 148 -4.94 4.96 20.45
CA GLU A 148 -4.92 3.56 20.01
C GLU A 148 -6.11 3.20 19.12
N ASN A 149 -7.29 3.75 19.41
CA ASN A 149 -8.46 3.63 18.55
C ASN A 149 -8.23 4.26 17.18
N LEU A 150 -7.65 5.47 17.14
CA LEU A 150 -7.34 6.15 15.88
C LEU A 150 -6.29 5.37 15.08
N VAL A 151 -5.24 4.87 15.72
CA VAL A 151 -4.22 4.04 15.07
C VAL A 151 -4.84 2.78 14.46
N SER A 152 -5.74 2.12 15.19
CA SER A 152 -6.41 0.91 14.69
C SER A 152 -7.28 1.18 13.46
N GLN A 153 -8.02 2.30 13.44
CA GLN A 153 -8.80 2.72 12.28
C GLN A 153 -7.91 3.06 11.07
N LEU A 154 -6.78 3.72 11.32
CA LEU A 154 -5.86 4.13 10.26
C LEU A 154 -5.03 2.97 9.72
N ASP A 155 -4.78 1.92 10.50
CA ASP A 155 -4.03 0.75 10.05
C ASP A 155 -4.69 0.07 8.85
N GLU A 156 -6.01 -0.07 8.86
CA GLU A 156 -6.76 -0.69 7.77
C GLU A 156 -6.61 0.05 6.43
N THR A 157 -6.45 1.38 6.47
CA THR A 157 -6.46 2.23 5.27
C THR A 157 -5.07 2.75 4.88
N CYS A 158 -4.26 3.09 5.88
CA CYS A 158 -2.99 3.78 5.74
C CYS A 158 -1.77 2.89 5.96
N SER A 159 -1.93 1.62 6.36
CA SER A 159 -0.79 0.71 6.49
C SER A 159 -0.06 0.54 5.16
N PHE A 160 1.26 0.64 5.17
CA PHE A 160 2.11 0.46 3.99
C PHE A 160 3.32 -0.42 4.33
N PRO A 161 3.14 -1.75 4.21
CA PRO A 161 4.18 -2.74 4.54
C PRO A 161 5.52 -2.52 3.83
N PRO A 162 5.58 -2.12 2.54
CA PRO A 162 6.86 -1.92 1.85
C PRO A 162 7.77 -0.86 2.48
N ALA A 163 7.21 0.07 3.27
CA ALA A 163 7.98 1.06 4.00
C ALA A 163 7.88 0.87 5.52
N SER A 164 7.60 -0.34 6.02
CA SER A 164 7.44 -0.58 7.48
C SER A 164 6.53 0.46 8.15
N PHE A 165 5.48 0.91 7.45
CA PHE A 165 4.54 1.92 7.96
C PHE A 165 3.30 1.19 8.48
N ASP A 166 3.48 0.60 9.66
CA ASP A 166 2.53 -0.22 10.40
C ASP A 166 1.88 0.59 11.55
N LYS A 167 1.15 -0.08 12.45
CA LYS A 167 0.50 0.55 13.62
C LYS A 167 1.47 1.41 14.43
N ASP A 168 2.68 0.92 14.68
CA ASP A 168 3.70 1.65 15.44
C ASP A 168 4.22 2.85 14.65
N GLY A 169 4.47 2.68 13.35
CA GLY A 169 4.84 3.77 12.44
C GLY A 169 3.77 4.87 12.37
N ILE A 170 2.49 4.49 12.31
CA ILE A 170 1.34 5.40 12.34
C ILE A 170 1.26 6.12 13.69
N ARG A 171 1.34 5.38 14.80
CA ARG A 171 1.33 5.93 16.17
C ARG A 171 2.44 6.97 16.34
N GLN A 172 3.66 6.63 15.96
CA GLN A 172 4.81 7.54 16.03
C GLN A 172 4.59 8.77 15.15
N HIS A 173 4.05 8.59 13.94
CA HIS A 173 3.79 9.72 13.05
C HIS A 173 2.73 10.69 13.59
N ILE A 174 1.66 10.18 14.20
CA ILE A 174 0.65 11.01 14.88
C ILE A 174 1.32 11.81 16.01
N LEU A 175 2.14 11.17 16.84
CA LEU A 175 2.87 11.84 17.92
C LEU A 175 3.82 12.91 17.37
N ASP A 176 4.56 12.65 16.29
CA ASP A 176 5.44 13.61 15.63
C ASP A 176 4.64 14.86 15.19
N VAL A 177 3.49 14.67 14.55
CA VAL A 177 2.61 15.77 14.07
C VAL A 177 2.11 16.61 15.25
N LEU A 178 1.64 15.97 16.31
CA LEU A 178 1.11 16.67 17.48
C LEU A 178 2.22 17.38 18.27
N ASN A 179 3.42 16.79 18.37
CA ASN A 179 4.58 17.42 18.99
C ASN A 179 5.04 18.65 18.20
N GLU A 180 5.08 18.55 16.88
CA GLU A 180 5.39 19.67 15.98
C GLU A 180 4.38 20.82 16.16
N ARG A 181 3.09 20.51 16.25
CA ARG A 181 2.07 21.52 16.54
C ARG A 181 2.26 22.17 17.91
N ARG A 182 2.58 21.40 18.96
CA ARG A 182 2.92 21.97 20.28
C ARG A 182 4.14 22.89 20.21
N ARG A 183 5.13 22.59 19.36
CA ARG A 183 6.27 23.48 19.12
C ARG A 183 5.80 24.80 18.50
N LYS A 184 5.03 24.75 17.43
CA LYS A 184 4.50 25.94 16.75
C LYS A 184 3.60 26.80 17.64
N ILE A 185 2.80 26.20 18.52
CA ILE A 185 2.00 26.94 19.52
C ILE A 185 2.91 27.70 20.48
N ARG A 186 4.03 27.11 20.93
CA ARG A 186 5.03 27.81 21.75
C ARG A 186 5.73 28.95 21.00
N GLU A 187 5.80 28.86 19.67
CA GLU A 187 6.32 29.92 18.78
C GLU A 187 5.27 31.00 18.47
N GLY A 188 4.05 30.90 19.02
CA GLY A 188 2.98 31.89 18.84
C GLY A 188 2.02 31.59 17.69
N HIS A 189 2.08 30.41 17.07
CA HIS A 189 1.12 30.02 16.04
C HIS A 189 -0.23 29.61 16.64
N ASP A 190 -1.30 30.23 16.18
CA ASP A 190 -2.67 29.96 16.65
C ASP A 190 -3.46 29.12 15.65
N TYR A 191 -3.74 27.86 16.02
CA TYR A 191 -4.55 26.94 15.23
C TYR A 191 -6.06 27.10 15.43
N THR A 192 -6.52 28.05 16.25
CA THR A 192 -7.95 28.32 16.44
C THR A 192 -8.52 29.30 15.41
N GLN A 193 -7.65 30.04 14.70
CA GLN A 193 -8.05 31.07 13.73
C GLN A 193 -8.44 30.54 12.34
N PHE A 194 -8.26 29.23 12.09
CA PHE A 194 -8.56 28.58 10.81
C PHE A 194 -9.65 27.49 10.93
N GLY A 195 -10.60 27.68 11.86
CA GLY A 195 -11.78 26.82 12.04
C GLY A 195 -12.87 27.11 11.03
#